data_AF-A0ABD3WDR6-F1
#
_entry.id   AF-A0ABD3WDR6-F1
#
_cell.length_a   1.000
_cell.length_b   1.000
_cell.length_c   1.000
_cell.angle_alpha   90.00
_cell.angle_beta   90.00
_cell.angle_gamma   90.00
#
_symmetry.space_group_name_H-M   'P 1'
#
loop_
_entity.id
_entity.type
_entity.pdbx_description
1 polymer ?
#
loop_
_entity_poly.entity_id
_entity_poly.type
_entity_poly.pdbx_seq_one_letter_code
_entity_poly.pdbx_strand_id
1 'polypeptide(L)' 'YNTMIQDECNKSLPALMVFSAAIRYLKNDLLDTLMKTMNRIIPAEDILWVLTVPAIWDDQAKQFMRLSALR' A
#
# COMPACT_ATOMS: atom_id res chain seq x y z
N TYR A 1 9.49 3.46 -13.61
CA TYR A 1 8.52 2.35 -13.45
C TYR A 1 7.30 2.70 -14.29
N ASN A 2 7.20 2.14 -15.50
CA ASN A 2 6.15 2.49 -16.47
C ASN A 2 5.12 1.36 -16.64
N THR A 3 5.07 0.41 -15.71
CA THR A 3 4.11 -0.68 -15.74
C THR A 3 2.70 -0.12 -15.58
N MET A 4 1.81 -0.45 -16.52
CA MET A 4 0.40 -0.08 -16.51
C MET A 4 -0.44 -1.31 -16.16
N ILE A 5 -1.53 -1.11 -15.43
CA ILE A 5 -2.54 -2.13 -15.14
C ILE A 5 -3.82 -1.70 -15.82
N GLN A 6 -4.37 -2.58 -16.66
CA GLN A 6 -5.63 -2.37 -17.35
C GLN A 6 -6.76 -3.06 -16.60
N ASP A 7 -7.89 -2.37 -16.44
CA ASP A 7 -9.11 -2.91 -15.85
C ASP A 7 -10.00 -3.59 -16.90
N GLU A 8 -11.09 -4.22 -16.46
CA GLU A 8 -12.10 -4.87 -17.30
C GLU A 8 -12.86 -3.91 -18.21
N CYS A 9 -12.80 -2.59 -17.94
CA CYS A 9 -13.38 -1.53 -18.74
C CYS A 9 -12.39 -0.94 -19.77
N ASN A 10 -11.23 -1.57 -19.96
CA ASN A 10 -10.12 -1.11 -20.81
C ASN A 10 -9.50 0.23 -20.41
N LYS A 11 -9.66 0.67 -19.16
CA LYS A 11 -8.95 1.83 -18.62
C LYS A 11 -7.64 1.37 -17.99
N SER A 12 -6.59 2.18 -18.15
CA SER A 12 -5.26 1.85 -17.63
C SER A 12 -4.81 2.85 -16.58
N LEU A 13 -4.21 2.35 -15.50
CA LEU A 13 -3.54 3.15 -14.48
C LEU A 13 -2.10 2.70 -14.28
N PRO A 14 -1.19 3.60 -13.86
CA PRO A 14 0.14 3.18 -13.44
C PRO A 14 0.03 2.17 -12.31
N ALA A 15 0.73 1.04 -12.43
CA ALA A 15 0.75 0.01 -11.40
C ALA A 15 1.10 0.61 -10.03
N LEU A 16 2.06 1.53 -10.01
CA LEU A 16 2.50 2.21 -8.80
C LEU A 16 1.35 2.94 -8.09
N MET A 17 0.43 3.57 -8.85
CA MET A 17 -0.76 4.22 -8.30
C MET A 17 -1.73 3.20 -7.70
N VAL A 18 -1.94 2.06 -8.36
CA VAL A 18 -2.82 0.99 -7.87
C VAL A 18 -2.29 0.42 -6.55
N PHE A 19 -1.01 0.04 -6.49
CA PHE A 19 -0.42 -0.52 -5.27
C PHE A 19 -0.34 0.50 -4.13
N SER A 20 -0.01 1.78 -4.41
CA SER A 20 -0.05 2.83 -3.38
C SER A 20 -1.46 3.06 -2.83
N ALA A 21 -2.47 3.07 -3.70
CA ALA A 21 -3.86 3.21 -3.27
C ALA A 21 -4.31 2.05 -2.38
N ALA A 22 -3.95 0.81 -2.72
CA ALA A 22 -4.26 -0.37 -1.93
C ALA A 22 -3.57 -0.33 -0.54
N ILE A 23 -2.27 -0.03 -0.48
CA ILE A 23 -1.53 0.07 0.78
C ILE A 23 -2.11 1.19 1.67
N ARG A 24 -2.37 2.36 1.10
CA ARG A 24 -2.99 3.49 1.82
C ARG A 24 -4.36 3.14 2.36
N TYR A 25 -5.18 2.45 1.57
CA TYR A 25 -6.51 2.00 2.01
C TYR A 25 -6.40 1.09 3.24
N LEU A 26 -5.56 0.05 3.18
CA LEU A 26 -5.36 -0.88 4.30
C LEU A 26 -4.85 -0.17 5.58
N LYS A 27 -3.91 0.77 5.41
CA LYS A 27 -3.40 1.59 6.53
C LYS A 27 -4.52 2.41 7.17
N ASN A 28 -5.30 3.12 6.37
CA ASN A 28 -6.36 3.99 6.88
C ASN A 28 -7.50 3.19 7.52
N ASP A 29 -7.89 2.06 6.90
CA ASP A 29 -8.93 1.18 7.44
C ASP A 29 -8.55 0.62 8.82
N LEU A 30 -7.28 0.24 9.01
CA LEU A 30 -6.76 -0.15 10.32
C LEU A 30 -6.83 0.99 11.32
N LEU A 31 -6.36 2.19 10.97
CA LEU A 31 -6.37 3.34 11.88
C LEU A 31 -7.80 3.73 12.29
N ASP A 32 -8.73 3.73 11.34
CA ASP A 32 -10.15 4.01 11.59
C ASP A 32 -10.78 2.94 12.49
N THR A 33 -10.42 1.68 12.28
CA THR A 33 -10.87 0.56 13.12
C THR A 33 -10.36 0.71 14.54
N LEU A 34 -9.06 0.99 14.72
CA LEU A 34 -8.45 1.21 16.04
C LEU A 34 -9.08 2.40 16.76
N MET A 35 -9.35 3.48 16.05
CA MET A 35 -10.04 4.64 16.60
C MET A 35 -11.43 4.27 17.15
N LYS A 36 -12.21 3.50 16.38
CA LYS A 36 -13.54 3.04 16.78
C LYS A 36 -13.50 2.06 17.95
N THR A 37 -12.54 1.13 17.96
CA THR A 37 -12.45 0.08 18.99
C THR A 37 -11.88 0.61 20.32
N MET A 38 -10.91 1.53 20.27
CA MET A 38 -10.24 2.04 21.48
C MET A 38 -10.80 3.40 21.94
N ASN A 39 -11.71 3.99 21.19
CA ASN A 39 -12.28 5.31 21.44
C ASN A 39 -11.20 6.41 21.64
N ARG A 40 -10.08 6.29 20.91
CA ARG A 40 -8.95 7.23 20.90
C ARG A 40 -8.22 7.19 19.56
N ILE A 41 -7.62 8.30 19.17
CA ILE A 41 -6.78 8.37 17.97
C ILE A 41 -5.43 7.71 18.29
N ILE A 42 -5.00 6.77 17.46
CA ILE A 42 -3.65 6.20 17.48
C ILE A 42 -2.85 6.85 16.35
N PRO A 43 -1.77 7.58 16.66
CA PRO A 43 -0.90 8.14 15.64
C PRO A 43 -0.27 7.04 14.78
N ALA A 44 -0.15 7.28 13.47
CA ALA A 44 0.39 6.28 12.55
C ALA A 44 1.89 6.02 12.77
N GLU A 45 2.59 7.00 13.35
CA GLU A 45 3.99 6.96 13.77
C GLU A 45 4.25 6.03 14.96
N ASP A 46 3.22 5.74 15.75
CA ASP A 46 3.32 4.80 16.88
C ASP A 46 3.21 3.33 16.44
N ILE A 47 3.00 3.08 15.14
CA ILE A 47 2.82 1.76 14.56
C ILE A 47 4.02 1.41 13.67
N LEU A 48 4.63 0.25 13.91
CA LEU A 48 5.61 -0.33 13.00
C LEU A 48 4.91 -1.01 11.82
N TRP A 49 5.05 -0.45 10.63
CA TRP A 49 4.47 -0.99 9.40
C TRP A 49 5.42 -1.98 8.72
N VAL A 50 4.96 -3.22 8.51
CA VAL A 50 5.73 -4.26 7.82
C VAL A 50 4.99 -4.67 6.55
N LEU A 51 5.65 -4.53 5.40
CA LEU A 51 5.15 -5.02 4.12
C LEU A 51 5.95 -6.26 3.72
N THR A 52 5.28 -7.41 3.68
CA THR A 52 5.90 -8.67 3.26
C THR A 52 5.97 -8.75 1.74
N VAL A 53 7.13 -9.15 1.22
CA VAL A 53 7.31 -9.45 -0.22
C VAL A 53 7.95 -10.84 -0.37
N PRO A 54 7.67 -11.59 -1.44
CA PRO A 54 8.27 -12.91 -1.65
C PRO A 54 9.81 -12.86 -1.77
N ALA A 55 10.50 -13.84 -1.19
CA ALA A 55 11.96 -13.91 -1.22
C ALA A 55 12.54 -14.06 -2.64
N ILE A 56 11.79 -14.72 -3.53
CA ILE A 56 12.17 -14.99 -4.93
C ILE A 56 12.08 -13.77 -5.85
N TRP A 57 11.57 -12.63 -5.36
CA TRP A 57 11.50 -11.41 -6.16
C TRP A 57 12.88 -10.79 -6.36
N ASP A 58 13.09 -10.21 -7.54
CA ASP A 58 14.29 -9.43 -7.82
C ASP A 58 14.29 -8.09 -7.06
N ASP A 59 15.44 -7.43 -7.06
CA ASP A 59 15.60 -6.16 -6.33
C ASP A 59 14.73 -5.04 -6.90
N GLN A 60 14.42 -5.09 -8.20
CA GLN A 60 13.57 -4.10 -8.86
C GLN A 60 12.11 -4.20 -8.37
N ALA A 61 11.56 -5.41 -8.26
CA ALA A 61 10.23 -5.65 -7.73
C ALA A 61 10.13 -5.32 -6.23
N LYS A 62 11.16 -5.66 -5.45
CA LYS A 62 11.26 -5.25 -4.04
C LYS A 62 11.28 -3.72 -3.91
N GLN A 63 12.07 -3.03 -4.73
CA GLN A 63 12.12 -1.57 -4.72
C GLN A 63 10.82 -0.93 -5.20
N PHE A 64 10.14 -1.54 -6.18
CA PHE A 64 8.83 -1.09 -6.63
C PHE A 64 7.82 -1.07 -5.47
N MET A 65 7.74 -2.14 -4.68
CA MET A 65 6.84 -2.19 -3.51
C MET A 65 7.19 -1.17 -2.43
N ARG A 66 8.50 -0.93 -2.18
CA ARG A 66 8.94 0.14 -1.28
C ARG A 66 8.45 1.51 -1.74
N LEU A 67 8.56 1.79 -3.05
CA LEU A 67 8.07 3.05 -3.62
C LEU A 67 6.54 3.15 -3.56
N SER A 68 5.83 2.04 -3.73
CA SER A 68 4.38 2.00 -3.55
C SER A 68 3.98 2.37 -2.13
N ALA A 69 4.73 1.93 -1.12
CA ALA A 69 4.43 2.21 0.29
C ALA A 69 4.80 3.64 0.74
N LEU A 70 5.72 4.31 0.04
CA LEU A 70 6.15 5.68 0.35
C LEU A 70 5.29 6.77 -0.32
N ARG A 71 4.37 6.39 -1.20
CA ARG A 71 3.46 7.28 -1.96
C ARG A 71 2.04 7.21 -1.44
#